data_AF-A0A9E0N9B9-F1
#
_entry.id   AF-A0A9E0N9B9-F1
#
_cell.length_a   1.000
_cell.length_b   1.000
_cell.length_c   1.000
_cell.angle_alpha   90.00
_cell.angle_beta   90.00
_cell.angle_gamma   90.00
#
_symmetry.space_group_name_H-M   'P 1'
#
loop_
_entity.id
_entity.type
_entity.pdbx_description
1 polymer ?
#
loop_
_entity_poly.entity_id
_entity_poly.type
_entity_poly.pdbx_seq_one_letter_code
_entity_poly.pdbx_strand_id
1 'polypeptide(L)'
;MTRAIRARYVDPLAEIWLACARQVGLQVVRSPAAYAATDGRGVLIVGDEPSLDADDSLAQMIFHELCHSLVEGPDAFARPDWGMDNVGDDDLWREHGCLRLQWVLAGRYGLRELFAPTTDHRPAFWDQLGDDPLGDRDAPSVQAAIRGLTRVGDRPWAPALTAALEATAALARQVDAALARAPTAAPAPGELPSLWQGLTAPPPPHPTGLPAGLVRAERSCGTCAWRYQGGPGRKAERCRHTTTRIDLAWPGCERWEPAGSVDCQRCGACCRAAYQSVEVGRRERFVRQHPDLVVDRGSYLEIQRAGDRCAALVGGEAVEAAQGPRVSPYACVVYPDRPRTCRDFTLGSEHCLTARQRVGLTIG
;
A
#
# COMPACT_ATOMS: atom_id res chain seq x y z
N MET A 1 14.27 -10.48 54.34
CA MET A 1 14.65 -11.22 53.13
C MET A 1 13.91 -10.63 51.95
N THR A 2 14.61 -10.14 50.93
CA THR A 2 13.97 -9.55 49.73
C THR A 2 13.79 -10.64 48.69
N ARG A 3 12.57 -10.83 48.20
CA ARG A 3 12.26 -11.80 47.15
C ARG A 3 12.98 -11.42 45.84
N ALA A 4 13.64 -12.37 45.18
CA ALA A 4 14.25 -12.15 43.87
C ALA A 4 13.18 -11.96 42.77
N ILE A 5 13.31 -10.89 41.98
CA ILE A 5 12.44 -10.61 40.83
C ILE A 5 12.91 -11.47 39.65
N ARG A 6 12.01 -12.30 39.09
CA ARG A 6 12.31 -13.22 37.96
C ARG A 6 11.73 -12.77 36.62
N ALA A 7 10.76 -11.86 36.64
CA ALA A 7 10.12 -11.31 35.45
C ALA A 7 9.62 -9.90 35.77
N ARG A 8 9.54 -9.06 34.74
CA ARG A 8 8.90 -7.74 34.78
C ARG A 8 7.61 -7.82 33.98
N TYR A 9 6.58 -7.11 34.43
CA TYR A 9 5.40 -6.90 33.62
C TYR A 9 5.75 -5.98 32.46
N VAL A 10 5.21 -6.31 31.29
CA VAL A 10 5.28 -5.50 30.06
C VAL A 10 3.85 -5.51 29.51
N ASP A 11 3.40 -4.37 28.98
CA ASP A 11 2.13 -4.31 28.27
C ASP A 11 2.12 -5.36 27.14
N PRO A 12 1.15 -6.29 27.11
CA PRO A 12 1.02 -7.29 26.07
C PRO A 12 0.97 -6.70 24.66
N LEU A 13 0.33 -5.54 24.47
CA LEU A 13 0.28 -4.88 23.16
C LEU A 13 1.69 -4.41 22.77
N ALA A 14 2.42 -3.75 23.68
CA ALA A 14 3.80 -3.36 23.45
C ALA A 14 4.71 -4.56 23.13
N GLU A 15 4.60 -5.69 23.86
CA GLU A 15 5.45 -6.86 23.63
C GLU A 15 5.24 -7.48 22.24
N ILE A 16 4.00 -7.51 21.72
CA ILE A 16 3.69 -7.96 20.36
C ILE A 16 4.49 -7.14 19.33
N TRP A 17 4.46 -5.81 19.46
CA TRP A 17 5.09 -4.92 18.48
C TRP A 17 6.59 -4.80 18.66
N LEU A 18 7.11 -4.92 19.88
CA LEU A 18 8.54 -5.07 20.13
C LEU A 18 9.08 -6.37 19.50
N ALA A 19 8.33 -7.47 19.59
CA ALA A 19 8.69 -8.72 18.91
C ALA A 19 8.64 -8.59 17.39
N CYS A 20 7.63 -7.88 16.85
CA CYS A 20 7.52 -7.56 15.44
C CYS A 20 8.75 -6.77 14.96
N ALA A 21 9.06 -5.65 15.60
CA ALA A 21 10.21 -4.80 15.28
C ALA A 21 11.52 -5.60 15.26
N ARG A 22 11.77 -6.45 16.28
CA ARG A 22 12.95 -7.33 16.32
C ARG A 22 13.04 -8.28 15.13
N GLN A 23 11.92 -8.88 14.71
CA GLN A 23 11.89 -9.79 13.56
C GLN A 23 12.12 -9.07 12.23
N VAL A 24 11.67 -7.82 12.12
CA VAL A 24 11.93 -6.94 10.96
C VAL A 24 13.39 -6.43 10.95
N GLY A 25 14.13 -6.58 12.06
CA GLY A 25 15.53 -6.18 12.17
C GLY A 25 15.73 -4.82 12.86
N LEU A 26 14.73 -4.36 13.62
CA LEU A 26 14.77 -3.11 14.38
C LEU A 26 14.90 -3.38 15.88
N GLN A 27 15.77 -2.61 16.53
CA GLN A 27 15.84 -2.47 17.97
C GLN A 27 15.11 -1.19 18.38
N VAL A 28 14.07 -1.33 19.19
CA VAL A 28 13.32 -0.18 19.69
C VAL A 28 13.98 0.37 20.96
N VAL A 29 14.23 1.68 20.98
CA VAL A 29 14.79 2.42 22.13
C VAL A 29 13.82 3.53 22.54
N ARG A 30 13.54 3.64 23.84
CA ARG A 30 12.70 4.70 24.39
C ARG A 30 13.57 5.89 24.78
N SER A 31 13.20 7.09 24.34
CA SER A 31 14.00 8.30 24.59
C SER A 31 13.13 9.55 24.47
N PRO A 32 13.31 10.57 25.34
CA PRO A 32 12.62 11.86 25.19
C PRO A 32 13.19 12.73 24.06
N ALA A 33 14.27 12.30 23.40
CA ALA A 33 14.97 13.10 22.39
C ALA A 33 14.25 13.15 21.02
N ALA A 34 13.25 12.31 20.79
CA ALA A 34 12.48 12.27 19.55
C ALA A 34 11.08 11.69 19.81
N TYR A 35 10.09 12.11 19.01
CA TYR A 35 8.75 11.52 19.03
C TYR A 35 8.77 10.12 18.36
N ALA A 36 9.28 10.06 17.13
CA ALA A 36 9.76 8.84 16.48
C ALA A 36 10.91 9.18 15.53
N ALA A 37 11.92 8.32 15.43
CA ALA A 37 13.02 8.47 14.51
C ALA A 37 13.73 7.13 14.25
N THR A 38 14.34 6.95 13.09
CA THR A 38 15.25 5.82 12.84
C THR A 38 16.64 6.32 12.48
N ASP A 39 17.67 5.61 12.96
CA ASP A 39 19.06 5.96 12.64
C ASP A 39 19.55 5.40 11.30
N GLY A 40 18.71 4.62 10.61
CA GLY A 40 19.07 3.92 9.38
C GLY A 40 20.10 2.80 9.59
N ARG A 41 20.27 2.33 10.83
CA ARG A 41 21.24 1.29 11.24
C ARG A 41 20.61 0.25 12.15
N GLY A 42 19.27 0.14 12.09
CA GLY A 42 18.51 -0.85 12.83
C GLY A 42 18.03 -0.38 14.20
N VAL A 43 18.12 0.90 14.54
CA VAL A 43 17.52 1.45 15.76
C VAL A 43 16.30 2.30 15.42
N LEU A 44 15.16 1.97 16.03
CA LEU A 44 13.98 2.81 16.04
C LEU A 44 13.85 3.48 17.42
N ILE A 45 13.96 4.80 17.45
CA ILE A 45 13.79 5.63 18.64
C ILE A 45 12.32 6.03 18.71
N VAL A 46 11.69 5.84 19.87
CA VAL A 46 10.32 6.30 20.13
C VAL A 46 10.30 7.09 21.43
N GLY A 47 9.54 8.18 21.47
CA GLY A 47 9.30 9.01 22.65
C GLY A 47 9.05 8.18 23.90
N ASP A 48 9.60 8.55 25.05
CA ASP A 48 9.24 7.89 26.32
C ASP A 48 7.82 8.28 26.77
N GLU A 49 7.32 7.66 27.84
CA GLU A 49 5.93 7.84 28.29
C GLU A 49 5.54 9.32 28.54
N PRO A 50 6.38 10.18 29.13
CA PRO A 50 6.07 11.60 29.26
C PRO A 50 6.10 12.41 27.95
N SER A 51 6.71 11.86 26.90
CA SER A 51 6.88 12.55 25.61
C SER A 51 5.79 12.20 24.59
N LEU A 52 4.95 11.22 24.89
CA LEU A 52 3.84 10.79 24.04
C LEU A 52 2.50 11.33 24.56
N ASP A 53 1.54 11.49 23.66
CA ASP A 53 0.18 11.91 24.01
C ASP A 53 -0.53 10.80 24.79
N ALA A 54 -1.58 11.16 25.54
CA ALA A 54 -2.23 10.22 26.46
C ALA A 54 -2.94 9.04 25.75
N ASP A 55 -3.22 9.19 24.46
CA ASP A 55 -3.80 8.19 23.57
C ASP A 55 -2.79 7.55 22.62
N ASP A 56 -1.49 7.80 22.83
CA ASP A 56 -0.42 7.07 22.18
C ASP A 56 -0.11 5.76 22.89
N SER A 57 0.22 4.74 22.09
CA SER A 57 0.83 3.50 22.56
C SER A 57 2.12 3.23 21.79
N LEU A 58 3.05 2.54 22.43
CA LEU A 58 4.28 2.10 21.76
C LEU A 58 3.97 1.25 20.52
N ALA A 59 2.87 0.49 20.53
CA ALA A 59 2.43 -0.28 19.38
C ALA A 59 1.97 0.58 18.20
N GLN A 60 1.19 1.64 18.46
CA GLN A 60 0.81 2.63 17.43
C GLN A 60 2.06 3.21 16.77
N MET A 61 3.03 3.64 17.58
CA MET A 61 4.28 4.23 17.06
C MET A 61 5.08 3.23 16.21
N ILE A 62 5.29 2.00 16.69
CA ILE A 62 6.02 0.99 15.91
C ILE A 62 5.27 0.67 14.61
N PHE A 63 3.95 0.53 14.64
CA PHE A 63 3.16 0.20 13.46
C PHE A 63 3.22 1.32 12.40
N HIS A 64 3.12 2.57 12.83
CA HIS A 64 3.24 3.74 11.98
C HIS A 64 4.61 3.80 11.27
N GLU A 65 5.69 3.62 12.03
CA GLU A 65 7.05 3.59 11.50
C GLU A 65 7.29 2.42 10.52
N LEU A 66 6.67 1.27 10.77
CA LEU A 66 6.69 0.17 9.82
C LEU A 66 5.91 0.51 8.53
N CYS A 67 4.83 1.30 8.62
CA CYS A 67 4.12 1.79 7.44
C CYS A 67 4.98 2.77 6.63
N HIS A 68 5.76 3.65 7.26
CA HIS A 68 6.76 4.46 6.56
C HIS A 68 7.77 3.59 5.81
N SER A 69 8.36 2.62 6.50
CA SER A 69 9.34 1.73 5.86
C SER A 69 8.73 0.99 4.66
N LEU A 70 7.45 0.58 4.73
CA LEU A 70 6.75 -0.04 3.61
C LEU A 70 6.53 0.92 2.45
N VAL A 71 6.18 2.18 2.70
CA VAL A 71 5.99 3.22 1.67
C VAL A 71 7.31 3.53 0.97
N GLU A 72 8.38 3.72 1.74
CA GLU A 72 9.71 4.07 1.23
C GLU A 72 10.42 2.88 0.56
N GLY A 73 10.18 1.66 1.06
CA GLY A 73 10.74 0.42 0.54
C GLY A 73 12.00 -0.07 1.30
N PRO A 74 12.55 -1.21 0.89
CA PRO A 74 13.58 -1.92 1.68
C PRO A 74 14.90 -1.14 1.82
N ASP A 75 15.27 -0.35 0.81
CA ASP A 75 16.50 0.46 0.86
C ASP A 75 16.43 1.58 1.91
N ALA A 76 15.22 1.95 2.36
CA ALA A 76 15.00 2.97 3.37
C ALA A 76 15.55 2.58 4.75
N PHE A 77 15.70 1.28 5.03
CA PHE A 77 16.28 0.79 6.29
C PHE A 77 17.73 1.24 6.51
N ALA A 78 18.44 1.62 5.44
CA ALA A 78 19.80 2.13 5.50
C ALA A 78 19.89 3.66 5.62
N ARG A 79 18.74 4.35 5.75
CA ARG A 79 18.65 5.82 5.76
C ARG A 79 18.03 6.28 7.08
N PRO A 80 18.58 7.33 7.72
CA PRO A 80 17.90 7.99 8.83
C PRO A 80 16.49 8.44 8.41
N ASP A 81 15.53 8.29 9.33
CA ASP A 81 14.12 8.64 9.13
C ASP A 81 13.54 8.15 7.79
N TRP A 82 13.93 6.94 7.40
CA TRP A 82 13.55 6.30 6.14
C TRP A 82 13.99 7.07 4.88
N GLY A 83 14.81 8.11 5.03
CA GLY A 83 15.21 9.04 3.98
C GLY A 83 14.22 10.17 3.73
N MET A 84 13.33 10.47 4.68
CA MET A 84 12.41 11.60 4.65
C MET A 84 12.99 12.80 5.40
N ASP A 85 12.60 14.01 5.01
CA ASP A 85 12.80 15.24 5.77
C ASP A 85 11.58 15.51 6.65
N ASN A 86 11.79 15.46 7.97
CA ASN A 86 10.72 15.65 8.96
C ASN A 86 10.50 17.13 9.34
N VAL A 87 11.20 18.08 8.70
CA VAL A 87 11.13 19.52 9.02
C VAL A 87 10.36 20.32 7.96
N GLY A 88 10.36 19.86 6.70
CA GLY A 88 9.70 20.54 5.58
C GLY A 88 8.41 19.87 5.11
N ASP A 89 7.58 20.62 4.37
CA ASP A 89 6.32 20.11 3.80
C ASP A 89 6.53 19.23 2.54
N ASP A 90 7.76 19.16 2.01
CA ASP A 90 8.08 18.46 0.76
C ASP A 90 7.75 16.95 0.83
N ASP A 91 7.78 16.37 2.02
CA ASP A 91 7.50 14.95 2.28
C ASP A 91 6.11 14.69 2.87
N LEU A 92 5.24 15.70 2.98
CA LEU A 92 3.88 15.55 3.52
C LEU A 92 3.04 14.52 2.74
N TRP A 93 3.27 14.38 1.43
CA TRP A 93 2.58 13.35 0.64
C TRP A 93 3.00 11.93 1.00
N ARG A 94 4.22 11.73 1.53
CA ARG A 94 4.71 10.43 2.01
C ARG A 94 4.06 10.06 3.32
N GLU A 95 3.93 11.03 4.23
CA GLU A 95 3.14 10.90 5.46
C GLU A 95 1.70 10.49 5.15
N HIS A 96 1.04 11.20 4.24
CA HIS A 96 -0.29 10.81 3.75
C HIS A 96 -0.32 9.41 3.11
N GLY A 97 0.76 8.98 2.46
CA GLY A 97 0.91 7.62 1.94
C GLY A 97 1.00 6.57 3.06
N CYS A 98 1.77 6.87 4.11
CA CYS A 98 1.88 6.07 5.33
C CYS A 98 0.52 5.90 5.99
N LEU A 99 -0.19 6.99 6.25
CA LEU A 99 -1.51 6.98 6.89
C LEU A 99 -2.56 6.22 6.06
N ARG A 100 -2.55 6.36 4.73
CA ARG A 100 -3.43 5.57 3.85
C ARG A 100 -3.13 4.08 3.95
N LEU A 101 -1.86 3.69 3.97
CA LEU A 101 -1.43 2.30 4.13
C LEU A 101 -1.86 1.76 5.51
N GLN A 102 -1.59 2.51 6.57
CA GLN A 102 -1.97 2.21 7.95
C GLN A 102 -3.48 1.99 8.08
N TRP A 103 -4.29 2.87 7.48
CA TRP A 103 -5.76 2.76 7.46
C TRP A 103 -6.23 1.46 6.82
N VAL A 104 -5.61 1.07 5.70
CA VAL A 104 -5.98 -0.16 4.98
C VAL A 104 -5.56 -1.39 5.80
N LEU A 105 -4.32 -1.44 6.27
CA LEU A 105 -3.80 -2.57 7.03
C LEU A 105 -4.53 -2.77 8.36
N ALA A 106 -4.74 -1.72 9.14
CA ALA A 106 -5.52 -1.79 10.38
C ALA A 106 -6.98 -2.18 10.09
N GLY A 107 -7.55 -1.67 8.99
CA GLY A 107 -8.91 -1.97 8.55
C GLY A 107 -9.19 -3.44 8.27
N ARG A 108 -8.20 -4.18 7.76
CA ARG A 108 -8.32 -5.65 7.55
C ARG A 108 -8.66 -6.41 8.84
N TYR A 109 -8.30 -5.83 9.98
CA TYR A 109 -8.41 -6.47 11.29
C TYR A 109 -9.37 -5.76 12.25
N GLY A 110 -10.05 -4.70 11.80
CA GLY A 110 -10.96 -3.92 12.65
C GLY A 110 -10.24 -2.96 13.62
N LEU A 111 -8.98 -2.62 13.32
CA LEU A 111 -8.09 -1.90 14.24
C LEU A 111 -7.91 -0.41 13.90
N ARG A 112 -8.75 0.17 13.03
CA ARG A 112 -8.55 1.56 12.56
C ARG A 112 -8.52 2.57 13.69
N GLU A 113 -9.48 2.50 14.62
CA GLU A 113 -9.52 3.45 15.74
C GLU A 113 -8.36 3.24 16.71
N LEU A 114 -8.01 1.98 17.00
CA LEU A 114 -6.88 1.64 17.87
C LEU A 114 -5.53 2.12 17.30
N PHE A 115 -5.39 2.09 15.97
CA PHE A 115 -4.20 2.52 15.26
C PHE A 115 -4.38 3.81 14.48
N ALA A 116 -5.31 4.67 14.89
CA ALA A 116 -5.40 5.99 14.30
C ALA A 116 -4.22 6.85 14.79
N PRO A 117 -3.72 7.80 13.99
CA PRO A 117 -2.76 8.79 14.46
C PRO A 117 -3.41 9.65 15.56
N THR A 118 -2.60 10.18 16.45
CA THR A 118 -2.97 11.04 17.59
C THR A 118 -2.58 12.49 17.36
N THR A 119 -1.68 12.73 16.40
CA THR A 119 -1.23 14.06 15.96
C THR A 119 -2.32 14.83 15.19
N ASP A 120 -2.01 16.08 14.81
CA ASP A 120 -2.90 16.93 13.99
C ASP A 120 -3.32 16.29 12.65
N HIS A 121 -2.60 15.27 12.18
CA HIS A 121 -3.01 14.47 11.02
C HIS A 121 -4.33 13.73 11.25
N ARG A 122 -4.76 13.52 12.49
CA ARG A 122 -6.04 12.88 12.82
C ARG A 122 -7.23 13.66 12.24
N PRO A 123 -7.52 14.89 12.69
CA PRO A 123 -8.60 15.69 12.13
C PRO A 123 -8.28 16.24 10.73
N ALA A 124 -7.01 16.52 10.43
CA ALA A 124 -6.62 17.16 9.17
C ALA A 124 -6.65 16.20 7.97
N PHE A 125 -6.46 14.89 8.19
CA PHE A 125 -6.34 13.93 7.11
C PHE A 125 -7.05 12.59 7.38
N TRP A 126 -6.74 11.91 8.50
CA TRP A 126 -7.22 10.57 8.78
C TRP A 126 -8.75 10.48 8.83
N ASP A 127 -9.40 11.37 9.58
CA ASP A 127 -10.87 11.38 9.70
C ASP A 127 -11.56 11.82 8.41
N GLN A 128 -10.81 12.45 7.49
CA GLN A 128 -11.28 12.81 6.16
C GLN A 128 -11.07 11.69 5.13
N LEU A 129 -10.40 10.60 5.50
CA LEU A 129 -10.31 9.40 4.68
C LEU A 129 -11.71 8.80 4.56
N GLY A 130 -12.39 9.13 3.46
CA GLY A 130 -13.65 8.48 3.09
C GLY A 130 -13.47 6.97 2.85
N ASP A 131 -14.55 6.29 2.46
CA ASP A 131 -14.54 4.82 2.42
C ASP A 131 -13.45 4.22 1.54
N ASP A 132 -12.99 4.92 0.49
CA ASP A 132 -11.89 4.47 -0.36
C ASP A 132 -10.65 5.39 -0.27
N PRO A 133 -9.74 5.13 0.69
CA PRO A 133 -8.51 5.91 0.81
C PRO A 133 -7.55 5.68 -0.36
N LEU A 134 -7.82 4.76 -1.28
CA LEU A 134 -6.98 4.51 -2.46
C LEU A 134 -7.70 4.87 -3.77
N GLY A 135 -8.83 5.58 -3.71
CA GLY A 135 -9.66 5.85 -4.88
C GLY A 135 -8.98 6.75 -5.91
N ASP A 136 -8.21 7.74 -5.46
CA ASP A 136 -7.46 8.64 -6.35
C ASP A 136 -6.09 8.05 -6.73
N ARG A 137 -6.10 7.16 -7.72
CA ARG A 137 -4.89 6.45 -8.18
C ARG A 137 -3.83 7.36 -8.82
N ASP A 138 -4.13 8.63 -9.07
CA ASP A 138 -3.15 9.60 -9.60
C ASP A 138 -2.38 10.30 -8.49
N ALA A 139 -2.93 10.35 -7.27
CA ALA A 139 -2.28 11.00 -6.14
C ALA A 139 -0.98 10.27 -5.75
N PRO A 140 0.15 10.98 -5.57
CA PRO A 140 1.42 10.38 -5.15
C PRO A 140 1.31 9.57 -3.86
N SER A 141 0.56 10.06 -2.86
CA SER A 141 0.32 9.38 -1.58
C SER A 141 -0.41 8.04 -1.75
N VAL A 142 -1.41 7.98 -2.64
CA VAL A 142 -2.13 6.74 -2.96
C VAL A 142 -1.21 5.74 -3.65
N GLN A 143 -0.39 6.19 -4.62
CA GLN A 143 0.58 5.31 -5.28
C GLN A 143 1.64 4.78 -4.31
N ALA A 144 2.10 5.61 -3.38
CA ALA A 144 2.98 5.19 -2.28
C ALA A 144 2.32 4.09 -1.42
N ALA A 145 1.09 4.31 -0.98
CA ALA A 145 0.34 3.34 -0.17
C ALA A 145 0.15 2.00 -0.92
N ILE A 146 -0.17 2.02 -2.22
CA ILE A 146 -0.29 0.81 -3.05
C ILE A 146 1.03 0.03 -3.09
N ARG A 147 2.15 0.73 -3.33
CA ARG A 147 3.49 0.10 -3.31
C ARG A 147 3.78 -0.51 -1.94
N GLY A 148 3.43 0.19 -0.86
CA GLY A 148 3.51 -0.35 0.49
C GLY A 148 2.70 -1.64 0.66
N LEU A 149 1.45 -1.66 0.22
CA LEU A 149 0.60 -2.85 0.28
C LEU A 149 1.19 -4.05 -0.48
N THR A 150 1.86 -3.82 -1.61
CA THR A 150 2.50 -4.91 -2.38
C THR A 150 3.67 -5.55 -1.63
N ARG A 151 4.34 -4.81 -0.74
CA ARG A 151 5.54 -5.24 -0.01
C ARG A 151 5.24 -5.96 1.30
N VAL A 152 4.00 -5.90 1.80
CA VAL A 152 3.61 -6.49 3.10
C VAL A 152 3.94 -7.98 3.19
N GLY A 153 3.86 -8.70 2.06
CA GLY A 153 4.17 -10.13 1.97
C GLY A 153 5.65 -10.45 1.76
N ASP A 154 6.50 -9.44 1.63
CA ASP A 154 7.93 -9.59 1.34
C ASP A 154 8.79 -9.35 2.59
N ARG A 155 10.05 -9.81 2.54
CA ARG A 155 11.05 -9.47 3.56
C ARG A 155 11.42 -7.98 3.46
N PRO A 156 11.73 -7.30 4.58
CA PRO A 156 11.84 -7.84 5.93
C PRO A 156 10.53 -7.89 6.74
N TRP A 157 9.42 -7.35 6.21
CA TRP A 157 8.17 -7.20 6.96
C TRP A 157 7.44 -8.53 7.21
N ALA A 158 7.44 -9.42 6.23
CA ALA A 158 6.79 -10.72 6.35
C ALA A 158 7.69 -11.74 7.09
N PRO A 159 7.09 -12.59 7.96
CA PRO A 159 5.68 -12.65 8.33
C PRO A 159 5.31 -11.75 9.53
N ALA A 160 6.29 -11.05 10.12
CA ALA A 160 6.21 -10.40 11.41
C ALA A 160 5.06 -9.38 11.51
N LEU A 161 4.87 -8.55 10.49
CA LEU A 161 3.84 -7.50 10.49
C LEU A 161 2.42 -8.09 10.52
N THR A 162 2.15 -9.07 9.66
CA THR A 162 0.85 -9.76 9.61
C THR A 162 0.55 -10.45 10.93
N ALA A 163 1.53 -11.16 11.51
CA ALA A 163 1.38 -11.83 12.79
C ALA A 163 1.10 -10.83 13.94
N ALA A 164 1.74 -9.65 13.93
CA ALA A 164 1.51 -8.61 14.92
C ALA A 164 0.09 -8.03 14.84
N LEU A 165 -0.40 -7.76 13.63
CA LEU A 165 -1.78 -7.29 13.40
C LEU A 165 -2.81 -8.34 13.82
N GLU A 166 -2.59 -9.62 13.50
CA GLU A 166 -3.46 -10.72 13.91
C GLU A 166 -3.51 -10.89 15.43
N ALA A 167 -2.35 -10.87 16.09
CA ALA A 167 -2.25 -10.96 17.54
C ALA A 167 -2.91 -9.76 18.23
N THR A 168 -2.69 -8.55 17.70
CA THR A 168 -3.34 -7.32 18.19
C THR A 168 -4.86 -7.44 18.05
N ALA A 169 -5.36 -7.89 16.90
CA ALA A 169 -6.80 -8.08 16.68
C ALA A 169 -7.42 -9.10 17.65
N ALA A 170 -6.70 -10.18 17.94
CA ALA A 170 -7.13 -11.18 18.91
C ALA A 170 -7.21 -10.59 20.32
N LEU A 171 -6.18 -9.85 20.75
CA LEU A 171 -6.16 -9.14 22.03
C LEU A 171 -7.33 -8.14 22.11
N ALA A 172 -7.49 -7.30 21.09
CA ALA A 172 -8.48 -6.25 21.04
C ALA A 172 -9.91 -6.77 21.21
N ARG A 173 -10.25 -7.86 20.50
CA ARG A 173 -11.56 -8.52 20.64
C ARG A 173 -11.81 -9.06 22.06
N GLN A 174 -10.79 -9.59 22.73
CA GLN A 174 -10.95 -10.11 24.09
C GLN A 174 -11.15 -8.98 25.11
N VAL A 175 -10.42 -7.88 24.95
CA VAL A 175 -10.53 -6.70 25.82
C VAL A 175 -11.89 -6.03 25.62
N ASP A 176 -12.30 -5.75 24.38
CA ASP A 176 -13.60 -5.15 24.06
C ASP A 176 -14.76 -6.00 24.61
N ALA A 177 -14.73 -7.32 24.42
CA ALA A 177 -15.74 -8.22 24.97
C ALA A 177 -15.75 -8.27 26.51
N ALA A 178 -14.61 -8.07 27.17
CA ALA A 178 -14.54 -7.99 28.63
C ALA A 178 -15.12 -6.66 29.13
N LEU A 179 -14.79 -5.54 28.48
CA LEU A 179 -15.30 -4.22 28.80
C LEU A 179 -16.81 -4.12 28.57
N ALA A 180 -17.35 -4.72 27.50
CA ALA A 180 -18.78 -4.76 27.23
C ALA A 180 -19.60 -5.54 28.27
N ARG A 181 -18.97 -6.46 29.02
CA ARG A 181 -19.60 -7.21 30.12
C ARG A 181 -19.45 -6.53 31.48
N ALA A 182 -18.54 -5.58 31.61
CA ALA A 182 -18.33 -4.88 32.87
C ALA A 182 -19.54 -3.98 33.17
N PRO A 183 -20.00 -3.88 34.44
CA PRO A 183 -21.02 -2.90 34.80
C PRO A 183 -20.52 -1.52 34.44
N THR A 184 -21.14 -0.87 33.46
CA THR A 184 -20.82 0.51 33.10
C THR A 184 -21.33 1.42 34.21
N ALA A 185 -20.45 1.83 35.11
CA ALA A 185 -20.63 3.12 35.76
C ALA A 185 -20.64 4.18 34.65
N ALA A 186 -21.52 5.18 34.75
CA ALA A 186 -21.43 6.33 33.85
C ALA A 186 -20.01 6.91 33.99
N PRO A 187 -19.28 7.15 32.88
CA PRO A 187 -17.97 7.77 32.96
C PRO A 187 -18.08 9.08 33.73
N ALA A 188 -17.08 9.37 34.56
CA ALA A 188 -17.06 10.65 35.25
C ALA A 188 -17.05 11.80 34.21
N PRO A 189 -17.63 12.97 34.51
CA PRO A 189 -17.54 14.12 33.60
C PRO A 189 -16.08 14.40 33.23
N GLY A 190 -15.76 14.32 31.94
CA GLY A 190 -14.39 14.52 31.41
C GLY A 190 -13.54 13.25 31.29
N GLU A 191 -14.05 12.07 31.68
CA GLU A 191 -13.37 10.81 31.46
C GLU A 191 -13.58 10.33 30.01
N LEU A 192 -12.48 10.07 29.30
CA LEU A 192 -12.50 9.55 27.94
C LEU A 192 -12.69 8.03 27.93
N PRO A 193 -13.38 7.48 26.90
CA PRO A 193 -13.49 6.03 26.76
C PRO A 193 -12.12 5.39 26.50
N SER A 194 -12.00 4.12 26.84
CA SER A 194 -10.79 3.34 26.52
C SER A 194 -10.68 3.11 25.01
N LEU A 195 -9.47 3.20 24.45
CA LEU A 195 -9.18 2.88 23.04
C LEU A 195 -9.57 1.46 22.63
N TRP A 196 -9.76 0.58 23.61
CA TRP A 196 -10.21 -0.80 23.41
C TRP A 196 -11.73 -0.95 23.29
N GLN A 197 -12.50 0.12 23.43
CA GLN A 197 -13.96 0.11 23.33
C GLN A 197 -14.42 0.49 21.92
N GLY A 198 -15.50 -0.15 21.46
CA GLY A 198 -16.17 0.26 20.22
C GLY A 198 -15.42 -0.17 18.95
N LEU A 199 -14.64 -1.24 19.05
CA LEU A 199 -13.91 -1.78 17.91
C LEU A 199 -14.87 -2.24 16.82
N THR A 200 -14.53 -1.91 15.58
CA THR A 200 -15.31 -2.38 14.43
C THR A 200 -14.94 -3.83 14.12
N ALA A 201 -15.93 -4.68 13.85
CA ALA A 201 -15.65 -6.05 13.43
C ALA A 201 -14.83 -6.06 12.12
N PRO A 202 -13.81 -6.93 11.99
CA PRO A 202 -13.07 -7.06 10.74
C PRO A 202 -14.02 -7.48 9.61
N PRO A 203 -13.82 -6.97 8.39
CA PRO A 203 -14.65 -7.34 7.26
C PRO A 203 -14.48 -8.85 6.94
N PRO A 204 -15.55 -9.55 6.52
CA PRO A 204 -15.43 -10.96 6.17
C PRO A 204 -14.51 -11.14 4.96
N PRO A 205 -13.68 -12.20 4.92
CA PRO A 205 -12.77 -12.43 3.81
C PRO A 205 -13.54 -12.59 2.50
N HIS A 206 -12.96 -12.10 1.40
CA HIS A 206 -13.57 -12.28 0.08
C HIS A 206 -13.64 -13.78 -0.27
N PRO A 207 -14.68 -14.28 -0.95
CA PRO A 207 -14.80 -15.71 -1.26
C PRO A 207 -13.65 -16.33 -2.06
N THR A 208 -12.78 -15.52 -2.67
CA THR A 208 -11.54 -15.99 -3.34
C THR A 208 -10.36 -16.19 -2.38
N GLY A 209 -10.51 -15.90 -1.09
CA GLY A 209 -9.42 -15.89 -0.09
C GLY A 209 -8.58 -14.62 -0.08
N LEU A 210 -8.89 -13.62 -0.93
CA LEU A 210 -8.23 -12.31 -0.88
C LEU A 210 -8.78 -11.47 0.28
N PRO A 211 -8.01 -10.49 0.78
CA PRO A 211 -8.53 -9.51 1.72
C PRO A 211 -9.80 -8.85 1.19
N ALA A 212 -10.75 -8.64 2.11
CA ALA A 212 -11.99 -7.96 1.81
C ALA A 212 -11.71 -6.58 1.24
N GLY A 213 -12.41 -6.22 0.16
CA GLY A 213 -12.42 -4.86 -0.31
C GLY A 213 -13.43 -4.02 0.45
N LEU A 214 -13.48 -2.77 0.07
CA LEU A 214 -14.48 -1.83 0.56
C LEU A 214 -15.83 -2.22 -0.01
N VAL A 215 -16.81 -2.45 0.86
CA VAL A 215 -18.16 -2.82 0.45
C VAL A 215 -18.85 -1.58 -0.13
N ARG A 216 -18.93 -1.53 -1.45
CA ARG A 216 -19.66 -0.51 -2.20
C ARG A 216 -20.52 -1.17 -3.26
N ALA A 217 -21.74 -0.67 -3.45
CA ALA A 217 -22.73 -1.32 -4.32
C ALA A 217 -22.26 -1.46 -5.77
N GLU A 218 -21.43 -0.53 -6.25
CA GLU A 218 -20.85 -0.52 -7.59
C GLU A 218 -19.61 -1.41 -7.78
N ARG A 219 -19.05 -1.93 -6.68
CA ARG A 219 -17.83 -2.75 -6.69
C ARG A 219 -18.16 -4.22 -6.55
N SER A 220 -18.04 -4.95 -7.66
CA SER A 220 -18.20 -6.39 -7.67
C SER A 220 -17.13 -7.07 -8.51
N CYS A 221 -16.99 -8.39 -8.34
CA CYS A 221 -16.23 -9.22 -9.27
C CYS A 221 -16.71 -9.04 -10.73
N GLY A 222 -17.98 -8.71 -10.95
CA GLY A 222 -18.56 -8.37 -12.25
C GLY A 222 -18.08 -7.06 -12.86
N THR A 223 -17.67 -6.08 -12.06
CA THR A 223 -17.15 -4.79 -12.54
C THR A 223 -15.62 -4.69 -12.47
N CYS A 224 -14.95 -5.79 -12.06
CA CYS A 224 -13.51 -5.84 -11.85
C CYS A 224 -12.71 -6.01 -13.14
N ALA A 225 -11.64 -5.22 -13.33
CA ALA A 225 -10.70 -5.33 -14.45
C ALA A 225 -9.97 -6.68 -14.46
N TRP A 226 -9.75 -7.29 -13.29
CA TRP A 226 -9.08 -8.59 -13.14
C TRP A 226 -9.99 -9.80 -13.42
N ARG A 227 -11.25 -9.57 -13.81
CA ARG A 227 -12.15 -10.62 -14.29
C ARG A 227 -11.71 -11.10 -15.67
N TYR A 228 -11.79 -12.41 -15.90
CA TYR A 228 -11.63 -12.99 -17.23
C TYR A 228 -12.43 -14.27 -17.40
N GLN A 229 -12.73 -14.64 -18.65
CA GLN A 229 -13.34 -15.91 -18.98
C GLN A 229 -12.27 -16.95 -19.34
N GLY A 230 -12.21 -18.06 -18.61
CA GLY A 230 -11.15 -19.06 -18.79
C GLY A 230 -11.39 -20.43 -18.14
N GLY A 231 -10.42 -21.32 -18.33
CA GLY A 231 -10.40 -22.68 -17.80
C GLY A 231 -10.62 -23.79 -18.85
N PRO A 232 -10.34 -25.06 -18.48
CA PRO A 232 -10.60 -26.22 -19.33
C PRO A 232 -12.11 -26.45 -19.51
N GLY A 233 -12.53 -26.77 -20.73
CA GLY A 233 -13.93 -26.99 -21.08
C GLY A 233 -14.73 -25.69 -21.25
N ARG A 234 -15.94 -25.64 -20.68
CA ARG A 234 -16.82 -24.46 -20.76
C ARG A 234 -16.15 -23.28 -20.03
N LYS A 235 -15.96 -22.17 -20.76
CA LYS A 235 -15.41 -20.94 -20.21
C LYS A 235 -16.26 -20.47 -19.03
N ALA A 236 -15.59 -20.11 -17.93
CA ALA A 236 -16.21 -19.60 -16.71
C ALA A 236 -15.54 -18.30 -16.30
N GLU A 237 -16.27 -17.46 -15.58
CA GLU A 237 -15.76 -16.23 -14.98
C GLU A 237 -14.77 -16.56 -13.87
N ARG A 238 -13.59 -15.93 -13.91
CA ARG A 238 -12.48 -16.18 -13.00
C ARG A 238 -11.78 -14.87 -12.60
N CYS A 239 -11.15 -14.91 -11.44
CA CYS A 239 -10.24 -13.86 -10.98
C CYS A 239 -8.82 -14.15 -11.44
N ARG A 240 -8.13 -13.18 -12.06
CA ARG A 240 -6.72 -13.35 -12.47
C ARG A 240 -5.75 -13.46 -11.30
N HIS A 241 -6.04 -12.83 -10.15
CA HIS A 241 -5.17 -12.90 -8.96
C HIS A 241 -5.09 -14.29 -8.35
N THR A 242 -6.20 -15.04 -8.35
CA THR A 242 -6.28 -16.34 -7.67
C THR A 242 -6.56 -17.51 -8.60
N THR A 243 -6.91 -17.24 -9.86
CA THR A 243 -7.41 -18.20 -10.88
C THR A 243 -8.73 -18.91 -10.51
N THR A 244 -9.30 -18.62 -9.33
CA THR A 244 -10.55 -19.18 -8.82
C THR A 244 -11.74 -18.73 -9.66
N ARG A 245 -12.76 -19.59 -9.78
CA ARG A 245 -14.08 -19.21 -10.32
C ARG A 245 -14.73 -18.16 -9.41
N ILE A 246 -15.42 -17.20 -10.01
CA ILE A 246 -16.07 -16.12 -9.27
C ILE A 246 -17.56 -16.06 -9.60
N ASP A 247 -18.35 -15.61 -8.62
CA ASP A 247 -19.67 -15.06 -8.86
C ASP A 247 -19.52 -13.56 -9.18
N LEU A 248 -20.22 -13.09 -10.22
CA LEU A 248 -20.16 -11.68 -10.61
C LEU A 248 -20.80 -10.74 -9.57
N ALA A 249 -21.68 -11.26 -8.72
CA ALA A 249 -22.32 -10.53 -7.64
C ALA A 249 -21.47 -10.45 -6.36
N TRP A 250 -20.36 -11.19 -6.26
CA TRP A 250 -19.47 -11.06 -5.10
C TRP A 250 -18.92 -9.64 -5.01
N PRO A 251 -18.84 -9.07 -3.78
CA PRO A 251 -18.30 -7.72 -3.59
C PRO A 251 -16.85 -7.65 -4.08
N GLY A 252 -16.40 -6.46 -4.48
CA GLY A 252 -14.99 -6.27 -4.84
C GLY A 252 -14.05 -6.63 -3.68
N CYS A 253 -13.00 -7.40 -3.95
CA CYS A 253 -11.89 -7.59 -3.00
C CYS A 253 -11.01 -6.33 -2.92
N GLU A 254 -10.02 -6.31 -2.02
CA GLU A 254 -9.10 -5.16 -1.88
C GLU A 254 -8.36 -4.82 -3.17
N ARG A 255 -8.11 -5.83 -4.01
CA ARG A 255 -7.45 -5.69 -5.33
C ARG A 255 -8.41 -5.32 -6.46
N TRP A 256 -9.66 -4.98 -6.15
CA TRP A 256 -10.64 -4.59 -7.15
C TRP A 256 -10.18 -3.33 -7.89
N GLU A 257 -10.30 -3.37 -9.21
CA GLU A 257 -10.13 -2.20 -10.06
C GLU A 257 -11.32 -2.08 -11.02
N PRO A 258 -11.79 -0.86 -11.34
CA PRO A 258 -12.87 -0.70 -12.30
C PRO A 258 -12.41 -1.14 -13.69
N ALA A 259 -13.14 -2.06 -14.34
CA ALA A 259 -12.82 -2.54 -15.69
C ALA A 259 -12.69 -1.42 -16.74
N GLY A 260 -13.45 -0.33 -16.58
CA GLY A 260 -13.40 0.84 -17.47
C GLY A 260 -12.33 1.88 -17.15
N SER A 261 -11.54 1.70 -16.08
CA SER A 261 -10.56 2.72 -15.62
C SER A 261 -9.16 2.56 -16.23
N VAL A 262 -8.96 1.52 -17.04
CA VAL A 262 -7.66 1.26 -17.66
C VAL A 262 -7.47 2.23 -18.83
N ASP A 263 -6.67 3.26 -18.64
CA ASP A 263 -6.33 4.25 -19.65
C ASP A 263 -4.81 4.40 -19.79
N CYS A 264 -4.29 4.18 -20.98
CA CYS A 264 -2.86 4.30 -21.29
C CYS A 264 -2.35 5.74 -21.14
N GLN A 265 -3.15 6.75 -21.45
CA GLN A 265 -2.76 8.15 -21.32
C GLN A 265 -2.66 8.57 -19.86
N ARG A 266 -3.39 7.88 -18.98
CA ARG A 266 -3.30 8.09 -17.53
C ARG A 266 -2.17 7.29 -16.90
N CYS A 267 -2.00 6.01 -17.26
CA CYS A 267 -1.09 5.14 -16.53
C CYS A 267 0.32 5.02 -17.14
N GLY A 268 0.46 5.06 -18.47
CA GLY A 268 1.72 4.78 -19.15
C GLY A 268 2.37 3.44 -18.79
N ALA A 269 1.66 2.51 -18.13
CA ALA A 269 2.25 1.45 -17.34
C ALA A 269 3.21 0.54 -18.14
N CYS A 270 2.79 0.08 -19.32
CA CYS A 270 3.61 -0.78 -20.19
C CYS A 270 4.78 -0.03 -20.86
N CYS A 271 4.66 1.29 -21.05
CA CYS A 271 5.66 2.11 -21.72
C CYS A 271 6.73 2.66 -20.74
N ARG A 272 6.42 2.71 -19.44
CA ARG A 272 7.35 3.07 -18.36
C ARG A 272 8.08 1.83 -17.81
N ALA A 273 8.37 1.79 -16.50
CA ALA A 273 9.14 0.76 -15.81
C ALA A 273 8.61 -0.70 -15.85
N ALA A 274 7.40 -1.00 -16.39
CA ALA A 274 6.86 -2.36 -16.31
C ALA A 274 7.63 -3.41 -17.14
N TYR A 275 8.18 -2.97 -18.27
CA TYR A 275 8.90 -3.82 -19.22
C TYR A 275 10.21 -3.14 -19.63
N GLN A 276 11.30 -3.91 -19.60
CA GLN A 276 12.65 -3.41 -19.87
C GLN A 276 13.05 -3.54 -21.34
N SER A 277 12.30 -4.30 -22.14
CA SER A 277 12.54 -4.49 -23.57
C SER A 277 11.22 -4.64 -24.32
N VAL A 278 11.18 -4.11 -25.53
CA VAL A 278 10.11 -4.32 -26.51
C VAL A 278 10.77 -4.70 -27.82
N GLU A 279 10.76 -5.99 -28.11
CA GLU A 279 11.32 -6.52 -29.34
C GLU A 279 10.51 -6.08 -30.57
N VAL A 280 11.22 -5.76 -31.65
CA VAL A 280 10.66 -5.35 -32.93
C VAL A 280 11.28 -6.16 -34.07
N GLY A 281 10.47 -6.55 -35.05
CA GLY A 281 10.96 -7.27 -36.21
C GLY A 281 11.78 -6.40 -37.17
N ARG A 282 12.87 -6.93 -37.71
CA ARG A 282 13.76 -6.24 -38.68
C ARG A 282 13.04 -5.65 -39.91
N ARG A 283 11.86 -6.17 -40.27
CA ARG A 283 11.06 -5.73 -41.42
C ARG A 283 9.87 -4.83 -41.04
N GLU A 284 9.71 -4.49 -39.76
CA GLU A 284 8.59 -3.68 -39.32
C GLU A 284 8.66 -2.25 -39.87
N ARG A 285 7.49 -1.64 -40.08
CA ARG A 285 7.38 -0.23 -40.48
C ARG A 285 8.08 0.70 -39.47
N PHE A 286 7.94 0.39 -38.18
CA PHE A 286 8.59 1.12 -37.09
C PHE A 286 10.10 1.25 -37.30
N VAL A 287 10.79 0.12 -37.54
CA VAL A 287 12.26 0.08 -37.72
C VAL A 287 12.72 0.92 -38.93
N ARG A 288 11.92 0.97 -39.99
CA ARG A 288 12.25 1.76 -41.20
C ARG A 288 12.00 3.24 -41.02
N GLN A 289 11.00 3.63 -40.23
CA GLN A 289 10.57 5.02 -40.09
C GLN A 289 11.25 5.73 -38.91
N HIS A 290 11.61 4.97 -37.87
CA HIS A 290 12.21 5.49 -36.64
C HIS A 290 13.49 4.70 -36.29
N PRO A 291 14.49 4.64 -37.19
CA PRO A 291 15.73 3.89 -36.93
C PRO A 291 16.54 4.45 -35.76
N ASP A 292 16.35 5.73 -35.43
CA ASP A 292 16.91 6.43 -34.27
C ASP A 292 16.36 5.91 -32.94
N LEU A 293 15.16 5.31 -32.94
CA LEU A 293 14.52 4.72 -31.75
C LEU A 293 14.77 3.21 -31.62
N VAL A 294 15.71 2.64 -32.38
CA VAL A 294 15.96 1.19 -32.42
C VAL A 294 17.38 0.87 -31.99
N VAL A 295 17.52 -0.15 -31.14
CA VAL A 295 18.81 -0.72 -30.74
C VAL A 295 18.94 -2.12 -31.34
N ASP A 296 20.02 -2.37 -32.07
CA ASP A 296 20.39 -3.71 -32.55
C ASP A 296 21.22 -4.42 -31.48
N ARG A 297 20.69 -5.51 -30.93
CA ARG A 297 21.38 -6.37 -29.93
C ARG A 297 22.10 -7.55 -30.59
N GLY A 298 22.24 -7.53 -31.92
CA GLY A 298 22.77 -8.61 -32.74
C GLY A 298 21.71 -9.66 -33.06
N SER A 299 21.20 -10.35 -32.03
CA SER A 299 20.20 -11.42 -32.21
C SER A 299 18.77 -10.91 -32.44
N TYR A 300 18.42 -9.75 -31.89
CA TYR A 300 17.13 -9.10 -32.05
C TYR A 300 17.28 -7.57 -32.10
N LEU A 301 16.21 -6.90 -32.54
CA LEU A 301 16.06 -5.45 -32.42
C LEU A 301 15.07 -5.13 -31.31
N GLU A 302 15.30 -4.05 -30.58
CA GLU A 302 14.37 -3.53 -29.59
C GLU A 302 14.20 -2.02 -29.70
N ILE A 303 13.10 -1.51 -29.15
CA ILE A 303 12.91 -0.07 -29.00
C ILE A 303 13.90 0.46 -27.95
N GLN A 304 14.59 1.56 -28.28
CA GLN A 304 15.45 2.27 -27.35
C GLN A 304 14.69 2.72 -26.10
N ARG A 305 15.39 2.75 -24.97
CA ARG A 305 14.89 3.28 -23.70
C ARG A 305 15.71 4.47 -23.24
N ALA A 306 15.03 5.42 -22.60
CA ALA A 306 15.62 6.50 -21.83
C ALA A 306 15.36 6.21 -20.35
N GLY A 307 16.36 5.64 -19.67
CA GLY A 307 16.20 5.11 -18.32
C GLY A 307 15.16 3.99 -18.27
N ASP A 308 14.17 4.13 -17.39
CA ASP A 308 13.07 3.18 -17.20
C ASP A 308 11.89 3.43 -18.16
N ARG A 309 12.04 4.29 -19.17
CA ARG A 309 10.96 4.66 -20.10
C ARG A 309 11.29 4.31 -21.54
N CYS A 310 10.28 3.97 -22.33
CA CYS A 310 10.40 3.90 -23.79
C CYS A 310 10.83 5.25 -24.34
N ALA A 311 11.80 5.29 -25.27
CA ALA A 311 12.31 6.55 -25.84
C ALA A 311 11.23 7.35 -26.59
N ALA A 312 10.16 6.70 -27.05
CA ALA A 312 9.03 7.36 -27.69
C ALA A 312 7.96 7.91 -26.72
N LEU A 313 8.12 7.73 -25.41
CA LEU A 313 7.14 8.09 -24.38
C LEU A 313 7.38 9.50 -23.82
N VAL A 314 6.47 10.43 -24.10
CA VAL A 314 6.43 11.78 -23.50
C VAL A 314 5.34 11.89 -22.45
N GLY A 315 5.38 12.96 -21.64
CA GLY A 315 4.45 13.17 -20.54
C GLY A 315 4.83 12.41 -19.28
N GLY A 316 3.90 12.21 -18.36
CA GLY A 316 4.21 11.53 -17.11
C GLY A 316 5.04 12.34 -16.12
N GLU A 317 5.27 13.64 -16.38
CA GLU A 317 5.95 14.54 -15.45
C GLU A 317 4.97 15.11 -14.42
N ALA A 318 5.46 15.46 -13.24
CA ALA A 318 4.69 16.23 -12.28
C ALA A 318 4.43 17.64 -12.85
N VAL A 319 3.18 18.06 -12.84
CA VAL A 319 2.71 19.38 -13.26
C VAL A 319 1.90 20.00 -12.14
N GLU A 320 2.11 21.29 -11.89
CA GLU A 320 1.29 22.06 -10.96
C GLU A 320 -0.16 22.14 -11.45
N ALA A 321 -1.10 21.82 -10.57
CA ALA A 321 -2.53 21.93 -10.84
C ALA A 321 -3.26 22.53 -9.63
N ALA A 322 -4.46 23.06 -9.88
CA ALA A 322 -5.26 23.76 -8.86
C ALA A 322 -5.62 22.90 -7.63
N GLN A 323 -5.52 21.57 -7.74
CA GLN A 323 -5.76 20.63 -6.63
C GLN A 323 -4.47 19.92 -6.20
N GLY A 324 -3.32 20.55 -6.37
CA GLY A 324 -2.00 19.98 -6.10
C GLY A 324 -1.35 19.32 -7.32
N PRO A 325 -0.12 18.82 -7.17
CA PRO A 325 0.67 18.27 -8.26
C PRO A 325 -0.05 17.07 -8.90
N ARG A 326 -0.11 17.06 -10.24
CA ARG A 326 -0.67 15.99 -11.06
C ARG A 326 0.36 15.46 -12.04
N VAL A 327 0.06 14.33 -12.66
CA VAL A 327 0.91 13.75 -13.70
C VAL A 327 0.40 14.17 -15.08
N SER A 328 1.28 14.71 -15.93
CA SER A 328 0.93 15.04 -17.31
C SER A 328 0.54 13.76 -18.09
N PRO A 329 -0.43 13.81 -19.03
CA PRO A 329 -0.85 12.63 -19.77
C PRO A 329 0.31 11.99 -20.54
N TYR A 330 0.42 10.68 -20.45
CA TYR A 330 1.38 9.90 -21.23
C TYR A 330 0.97 9.85 -22.70
N ALA A 331 1.92 10.10 -23.61
CA ALA A 331 1.70 9.97 -25.04
C ALA A 331 2.89 9.31 -25.75
N CYS A 332 2.58 8.54 -26.79
CA CYS A 332 3.59 7.97 -27.68
C CYS A 332 3.74 8.90 -28.89
N VAL A 333 4.91 9.51 -29.07
CA VAL A 333 5.13 10.48 -30.16
C VAL A 333 5.11 9.83 -31.55
N VAL A 334 5.23 8.50 -31.60
CA VAL A 334 5.16 7.66 -32.82
C VAL A 334 3.93 6.75 -32.82
N TYR A 335 2.84 7.15 -32.16
CA TYR A 335 1.63 6.32 -32.00
C TYR A 335 1.09 5.70 -33.30
N PRO A 336 1.02 6.41 -34.44
CA PRO A 336 0.56 5.83 -35.71
C PRO A 336 1.49 4.73 -36.25
N ASP A 337 2.77 4.78 -35.88
CA ASP A 337 3.84 3.93 -36.44
C ASP A 337 4.29 2.84 -35.47
N ARG A 338 3.64 2.77 -34.30
CA ARG A 338 3.94 1.82 -33.23
C ARG A 338 4.16 0.40 -33.77
N PRO A 339 5.15 -0.34 -33.24
CA PRO A 339 5.44 -1.68 -33.69
C PRO A 339 4.30 -2.62 -33.37
N ARG A 340 4.31 -3.80 -33.99
CA ARG A 340 3.27 -4.82 -33.83
C ARG A 340 3.07 -5.19 -32.36
N THR A 341 4.15 -5.38 -31.60
CA THR A 341 4.11 -5.69 -30.16
C THR A 341 3.28 -4.68 -29.36
N CYS A 342 3.38 -3.39 -29.69
CA CYS A 342 2.59 -2.34 -29.02
C CYS A 342 1.17 -2.21 -29.60
N ARG A 343 0.99 -2.43 -30.91
CA ARG A 343 -0.30 -2.32 -31.58
C ARG A 343 -1.26 -3.45 -31.21
N ASP A 344 -0.74 -4.65 -31.07
CA ASP A 344 -1.50 -5.86 -30.75
C ASP A 344 -1.74 -6.00 -29.23
N PHE A 345 -1.22 -5.06 -28.43
CA PHE A 345 -1.39 -5.05 -26.98
C PHE A 345 -2.82 -4.65 -26.59
N THR A 346 -3.60 -5.62 -26.13
CA THR A 346 -5.00 -5.39 -25.72
C THR A 346 -5.06 -4.68 -24.36
N LEU A 347 -5.75 -3.54 -24.31
CA LEU A 347 -6.07 -2.80 -23.09
C LEU A 347 -6.86 -3.69 -22.11
N GLY A 348 -6.47 -3.71 -20.84
CA GLY A 348 -7.11 -4.57 -19.83
C GLY A 348 -6.80 -6.07 -19.97
N SER A 349 -5.90 -6.46 -20.88
CA SER A 349 -5.36 -7.82 -20.91
C SER A 349 -4.54 -8.14 -19.66
N GLU A 350 -4.19 -9.42 -19.48
CA GLU A 350 -3.30 -9.85 -18.41
C GLU A 350 -1.99 -9.06 -18.37
N HIS A 351 -1.31 -8.93 -19.52
CA HIS A 351 -0.07 -8.17 -19.61
C HIS A 351 -0.28 -6.67 -19.29
N CYS A 352 -1.45 -6.10 -19.60
CA CYS A 352 -1.78 -4.73 -19.24
C CYS A 352 -1.91 -4.56 -17.72
N LEU A 353 -2.63 -5.47 -17.07
CA LEU A 353 -2.89 -5.42 -15.63
C LEU A 353 -1.64 -5.74 -14.82
N THR A 354 -0.86 -6.75 -15.24
CA THR A 354 0.46 -7.05 -14.67
C THR A 354 1.41 -5.87 -14.80
N ALA A 355 1.37 -5.13 -15.92
CA ALA A 355 2.18 -3.93 -16.07
C ALA A 355 1.80 -2.87 -15.03
N ARG A 356 0.51 -2.63 -14.81
CA ARG A 356 -0.01 -1.68 -13.80
C ARG A 356 0.38 -2.07 -12.37
N GLN A 357 0.31 -3.35 -12.04
CA GLN A 357 0.77 -3.91 -10.77
C GLN A 357 2.27 -3.64 -10.56
N ARG A 358 3.13 -3.95 -11.53
CA ARG A 358 4.59 -3.75 -11.45
C ARG A 358 5.00 -2.30 -11.18
N VAL A 359 4.19 -1.36 -11.66
CA VAL A 359 4.49 0.06 -11.52
C VAL A 359 3.72 0.71 -10.36
N GLY A 360 3.13 -0.09 -9.47
CA GLY A 360 2.49 0.39 -8.25
C GLY A 360 1.16 1.12 -8.44
N LEU A 361 0.44 0.86 -9.55
CA LEU A 361 -0.91 1.41 -9.76
C LEU A 361 -2.01 0.48 -9.27
N THR A 362 -1.67 -0.79 -9.07
CA THR A 362 -2.58 -1.84 -8.62
C THR A 362 -1.98 -2.59 -7.46
N ILE A 363 -2.81 -2.97 -6.49
CA ILE A 363 -2.41 -3.85 -5.40
C ILE A 363 -2.13 -5.23 -5.97
N GLY A 364 -0.91 -5.72 -5.72
CA GLY A 364 -0.41 -6.98 -6.24
C GLY A 364 -0.79 -8.21 -5.44
#